data_AF-A0A348WAV7-F1
#
_entry.id   AF-A0A348WAV7-F1
#
_cell.length_a   1.000
_cell.length_b   1.000
_cell.length_c   1.000
_cell.angle_alpha   90.00
_cell.angle_beta   90.00
_cell.angle_gamma   90.00
#
_symmetry.space_group_name_H-M   'P 1'
#
loop_
_entity.id
_entity.type
_entity.pdbx_description
1 polymer ?
#
loop_
_entity_poly.entity_id
_entity_poly.type
_entity_poly.pdbx_seq_one_letter_code
_entity_poly.pdbx_strand_id
1 'polypeptide(L)'
;MAETQLVTELEPTRSIWPQNPVLWALLGGSVAFVLLHAVGALPAWLVRVPEWAVPPMAVWLDAVFNFIKDDLGLIHLTRTLTAGLEVILDATANLFYGKRRWPNIGPIPWTAIAASAAVLGYYLGGWRFALLAGGTFVWTALIGQWDIAMQTMSVLVVAA
;
A
#
# COMPACT_ATOMS: atom_id res chain seq x y z
N MET A 1 56.37 12.06 -18.03
CA MET A 1 56.02 13.46 -17.71
C MET A 1 54.67 13.76 -18.38
N ALA A 2 53.54 13.25 -17.84
CA ALA A 2 52.19 13.56 -18.37
C ALA A 2 50.99 13.01 -17.54
N GLU A 3 51.10 12.02 -16.66
CA GLU A 3 49.90 11.30 -16.17
C GLU A 3 49.40 11.67 -14.76
N THR A 4 50.07 12.56 -14.03
CA THR A 4 49.73 12.85 -12.63
C THR A 4 48.78 14.05 -12.43
N GLN A 5 48.11 14.53 -13.47
CA GLN A 5 47.25 15.73 -13.43
C GLN A 5 45.74 15.45 -13.44
N LEU A 6 45.30 14.18 -13.55
CA LEU A 6 43.88 13.88 -13.80
C LEU A 6 43.00 13.65 -12.56
N VAL A 7 43.52 13.79 -11.32
CA VAL A 7 42.78 13.42 -10.10
C VAL A 7 42.25 14.63 -9.31
N THR A 8 42.39 15.86 -9.79
CA THR A 8 42.15 17.06 -8.95
C THR A 8 41.13 18.07 -9.48
N GLU A 9 40.20 17.65 -10.33
CA GLU A 9 38.94 18.38 -10.46
C GLU A 9 37.94 17.75 -9.50
N LEU A 10 38.03 18.15 -8.23
CA LEU A 10 36.96 17.93 -7.26
C LEU A 10 35.75 18.71 -7.79
N GLU A 11 34.76 18.00 -8.36
CA GLU A 11 33.47 18.61 -8.65
C GLU A 11 33.01 19.36 -7.39
N PRO A 12 32.50 20.60 -7.51
CA PRO A 12 32.02 21.32 -6.35
C PRO A 12 30.89 20.50 -5.74
N THR A 13 31.17 19.85 -4.60
CA THR A 13 30.18 19.11 -3.82
C THR A 13 29.02 20.05 -3.56
N ARG A 14 27.92 19.85 -4.29
CA ARG A 14 26.68 20.59 -4.03
C ARG A 14 26.35 20.36 -2.56
N SER A 15 26.37 21.44 -1.79
CA SER A 15 25.96 21.45 -0.39
C SER A 15 24.60 20.75 -0.29
N ILE A 16 24.56 19.58 0.35
CA ILE A 16 23.33 18.86 0.72
C ILE A 16 22.42 19.71 1.62
N TRP A 17 22.99 20.74 2.24
CA TRP A 17 22.25 21.71 3.03
C TRP A 17 21.70 22.82 2.15
N PRO A 18 20.39 23.07 2.18
CA PRO A 18 19.81 24.22 1.51
C PRO A 18 20.38 25.50 2.15
N GLN A 19 21.16 26.25 1.38
CA GLN A 19 21.70 27.55 1.79
C GLN A 19 20.65 28.68 1.65
N ASN A 20 19.40 28.33 1.35
CA ASN A 20 18.34 29.31 1.18
C ASN A 20 17.84 29.78 2.55
N PRO A 21 18.03 31.06 2.91
CA PRO A 21 17.58 31.61 4.19
C PRO A 21 16.06 31.50 4.38
N VAL A 22 15.29 31.44 3.29
CA VAL A 22 13.83 31.25 3.32
C VAL A 22 13.46 29.87 3.86
N LEU A 23 14.20 28.81 3.51
CA LEU A 23 13.93 27.45 3.99
C LEU A 23 14.17 27.34 5.50
N TRP A 24 15.23 27.98 6.01
CA TRP A 24 15.51 28.03 7.44
C TRP A 24 14.50 28.89 8.21
N ALA A 25 14.04 30.00 7.62
CA ALA A 25 12.97 30.81 8.20
C ALA A 25 11.63 30.04 8.27
N LEU A 26 11.29 29.27 7.23
CA LEU A 26 10.09 28.43 7.20
C LEU A 26 10.17 27.25 8.18
N LEU A 27 11.31 26.55 8.24
CA LEU A 27 11.54 25.45 9.19
C LEU A 27 11.53 25.94 10.64
N GLY A 28 12.24 27.03 10.93
CA GLY A 28 12.23 27.66 12.24
C GLY A 28 10.83 28.16 12.63
N GLY A 29 10.11 28.77 11.68
CA GLY A 29 8.73 29.20 11.87
C GLY A 29 7.79 28.03 12.17
N SER A 30 7.92 26.91 11.44
CA SER A 30 7.10 25.70 11.65
C SER A 30 7.35 25.06 13.03
N VAL A 31 8.61 24.93 13.44
CA VAL A 31 8.98 24.40 14.76
C VAL A 31 8.46 25.31 15.88
N ALA A 32 8.59 26.63 15.72
CA ALA A 32 8.05 27.59 16.68
C ALA A 32 6.51 27.49 16.79
N PHE A 33 5.81 27.29 15.68
CA PHE A 33 4.35 27.15 15.66
C PHE A 33 3.87 25.89 16.39
N VAL A 34 4.59 24.77 16.22
CA VAL A 34 4.31 23.50 16.92
C VAL A 34 4.56 23.65 18.43
N LEU A 35 5.64 24.31 18.83
CA LEU A 35 5.93 24.58 20.24
C LEU A 35 4.90 25.52 20.87
N LEU A 36 4.48 26.57 20.17
CA LEU A 36 3.42 27.47 20.62
C LEU A 36 2.07 26.76 20.76
N HIS A 37 1.77 25.80 19.87
CA HIS A 37 0.59 24.95 20.00
C HIS A 37 0.67 24.02 21.21
N ALA A 38 1.82 23.36 21.42
CA ALA A 38 2.04 22.43 22.53
C ALA A 38 1.97 23.11 23.90
N VAL A 39 2.39 24.37 24.00
CA VAL A 39 2.34 25.18 25.24
C VAL A 39 0.93 25.77 25.48
N GLY A 40 -0.01 25.59 24.54
CA GLY A 40 -1.38 26.11 24.67
C GLY A 40 -1.49 27.63 24.59
N ALA A 41 -0.42 28.31 24.16
CA ALA A 41 -0.34 29.76 24.04
C ALA A 41 -0.97 30.30 22.74
N LEU A 42 -1.45 29.41 21.86
CA LEU A 42 -2.13 29.80 20.64
C LEU A 42 -3.56 30.26 20.93
N PRO A 43 -4.01 31.37 20.32
CA PRO A 43 -5.39 31.80 20.43
C PRO A 43 -6.36 30.71 19.98
N ALA A 44 -7.47 30.52 20.70
CA ALA A 44 -8.44 29.45 20.44
C ALA A 44 -8.99 29.46 18.99
N TRP A 45 -9.07 30.63 18.35
CA TRP A 45 -9.50 30.81 16.95
C TRP A 45 -8.47 30.34 15.91
N LEU A 46 -7.19 30.22 16.28
CA LEU A 46 -6.13 29.71 15.42
C LEU A 46 -6.02 28.18 15.52
N VAL A 47 -6.44 27.62 16.66
CA VAL A 47 -6.46 26.18 16.93
C VAL A 47 -7.76 25.53 16.45
N ARG A 48 -8.90 26.21 16.62
CA ARG A 48 -10.21 25.72 16.18
C ARG A 48 -10.94 26.84 15.45
N VAL A 49 -11.48 26.52 14.27
CA VAL A 49 -12.35 27.47 13.55
C VAL A 49 -13.51 27.85 14.47
N PRO A 50 -13.76 29.14 14.70
CA PRO A 50 -14.83 29.59 15.57
C PRO A 50 -16.19 29.07 15.10
N GLU A 51 -17.07 28.67 16.03
CA GLU A 51 -18.36 28.03 15.71
C GLU A 51 -19.31 28.92 14.88
N TRP A 52 -19.15 30.24 14.96
CA TRP A 52 -19.88 31.22 14.14
C TRP A 52 -19.41 31.31 12.68
N ALA A 53 -18.19 30.83 12.38
CA ALA A 53 -17.61 30.85 11.04
C ALA A 53 -17.83 29.52 10.30
N VAL A 54 -18.39 28.51 10.95
CA VAL A 54 -18.69 27.21 10.35
C VAL A 54 -20.08 27.30 9.69
N PRO A 55 -20.19 27.27 8.35
CA PRO A 55 -21.48 27.26 7.70
C PRO A 55 -22.24 25.95 8.03
N PRO A 56 -23.58 25.94 8.03
CA PRO A 56 -24.40 24.75 8.35
C PRO A 56 -24.40 23.70 7.22
N MET A 57 -23.23 23.41 6.65
CA MET A 57 -23.01 22.41 5.59
C MET A 57 -23.38 21.00 6.04
N ALA A 58 -23.29 20.72 7.34
CA ALA A 58 -23.64 19.41 7.91
C ALA A 58 -25.06 18.99 7.54
N VAL A 59 -26.06 19.88 7.65
CA VAL A 59 -27.47 19.54 7.36
C VAL A 59 -27.65 19.11 5.91
N TRP A 60 -27.03 19.82 4.97
CA TRP A 60 -27.12 19.50 3.55
C TRP A 60 -26.31 18.24 3.20
N LEU A 61 -25.09 18.11 3.73
CA LEU A 61 -24.23 16.96 3.49
C LEU A 61 -24.84 15.67 4.06
N ASP A 62 -25.40 15.74 5.28
CA ASP A 62 -26.08 14.62 5.93
C ASP A 62 -27.33 14.22 5.13
N ALA A 63 -28.12 15.19 4.64
CA ALA A 63 -29.27 14.90 3.79
C ALA A 63 -28.87 14.18 2.49
N VAL A 64 -27.83 14.66 1.81
CA VAL A 64 -27.31 14.03 0.58
C VAL A 64 -26.70 12.65 0.87
N PHE A 65 -25.93 12.52 1.95
CA PHE A 65 -25.30 11.26 2.34
C PHE A 65 -26.34 10.20 2.72
N ASN A 66 -27.35 10.57 3.51
CA ASN A 66 -28.43 9.67 3.89
C ASN A 66 -29.27 9.28 2.67
N PHE A 67 -29.53 10.22 1.74
CA PHE A 67 -30.17 9.87 0.47
C PHE A 67 -29.37 8.85 -0.34
N ILE A 68 -28.05 9.03 -0.49
CA ILE A 68 -27.19 8.09 -1.23
C ILE A 68 -27.10 6.73 -0.51
N LYS A 69 -26.95 6.77 0.81
CA LYS A 69 -26.71 5.58 1.62
C LYS A 69 -27.99 4.75 1.79
N ASP A 70 -29.09 5.39 2.16
CA ASP A 70 -30.34 4.76 2.60
C ASP A 70 -31.38 4.70 1.47
N ASP A 71 -31.70 5.83 0.79
CA ASP A 71 -32.74 5.87 -0.27
C ASP A 71 -32.28 5.26 -1.61
N LEU A 72 -31.05 5.57 -2.05
CA LEU A 72 -30.44 4.94 -3.23
C LEU A 72 -29.94 3.52 -2.89
N GLY A 73 -29.81 3.19 -1.61
CA GLY A 73 -29.49 1.85 -1.13
C GLY A 73 -28.04 1.42 -1.40
N LEU A 74 -27.09 2.37 -1.45
CA LEU A 74 -25.69 2.07 -1.75
C LEU A 74 -25.05 1.11 -0.71
N ILE A 75 -25.56 1.06 0.53
CA ILE A 75 -25.16 0.03 1.50
C ILE A 75 -25.44 -1.37 0.96
N HIS A 76 -26.63 -1.57 0.40
CA HIS A 76 -27.03 -2.88 -0.10
C HIS A 76 -26.19 -3.26 -1.32
N LEU A 77 -25.95 -2.32 -2.24
CA LEU A 77 -25.07 -2.55 -3.40
C LEU A 77 -23.64 -2.91 -2.98
N THR A 78 -23.02 -2.11 -2.11
CA THR A 78 -21.64 -2.38 -1.66
C THR A 78 -21.55 -3.68 -0.87
N ARG A 79 -22.57 -3.99 -0.07
CA ARG A 79 -22.64 -5.27 0.66
C ARG A 79 -22.85 -6.46 -0.26
N THR A 80 -23.68 -6.37 -1.29
CA THR A 80 -23.87 -7.48 -2.24
C THR A 80 -22.63 -7.70 -3.09
N LEU A 81 -21.97 -6.62 -3.53
CA LEU A 81 -20.67 -6.71 -4.22
C LEU A 81 -19.59 -7.31 -3.33
N THR A 82 -19.50 -6.88 -2.06
CA THR A 82 -18.55 -7.43 -1.09
C THR A 82 -18.86 -8.89 -0.79
N ALA A 83 -20.12 -9.27 -0.62
CA ALA A 83 -20.52 -10.66 -0.40
C ALA A 83 -20.17 -11.54 -1.61
N GLY A 84 -20.35 -11.05 -2.84
CA GLY A 84 -19.91 -11.76 -4.05
C GLY A 84 -18.39 -11.94 -4.10
N LEU A 85 -17.64 -10.88 -3.77
CA LEU A 85 -16.19 -10.90 -3.73
C LEU A 85 -15.66 -11.83 -2.62
N GLU A 86 -16.29 -11.83 -1.46
CA GLU A 86 -15.93 -12.65 -0.31
C GLU A 86 -16.02 -14.14 -0.64
N VAL A 87 -17.01 -14.57 -1.42
CA VAL A 87 -17.12 -15.98 -1.87
C VAL A 87 -15.89 -16.41 -2.68
N ILE A 88 -15.47 -15.58 -3.65
CA ILE A 88 -14.33 -15.89 -4.51
C ILE A 88 -13.03 -15.79 -3.69
N LEU A 89 -12.93 -14.79 -2.82
CA LEU A 89 -11.78 -14.58 -1.96
C LEU A 89 -11.60 -15.73 -0.96
N ASP A 90 -12.66 -16.20 -0.32
CA ASP A 90 -12.62 -17.32 0.62
C ASP A 90 -12.28 -18.63 -0.09
N ALA A 91 -12.84 -18.87 -1.29
CA ALA A 91 -12.48 -20.03 -2.09
C ALA A 91 -10.99 -20.04 -2.44
N THR A 92 -10.47 -18.89 -2.90
CA THR A 92 -9.07 -18.73 -3.32
C THR A 92 -8.12 -18.77 -2.12
N ALA A 93 -8.54 -18.21 -0.99
CA ALA A 93 -7.79 -18.24 0.26
C ALA A 93 -7.64 -19.66 0.83
N ASN A 94 -8.71 -20.46 0.79
CA ASN A 94 -8.65 -21.86 1.18
C ASN A 94 -7.71 -22.64 0.28
N LEU A 95 -7.80 -22.41 -1.03
CA LEU A 95 -6.96 -23.09 -2.01
C LEU A 95 -5.48 -22.81 -1.80
N PHE A 96 -5.08 -21.56 -1.53
CA PHE A 96 -3.67 -21.20 -1.47
C PHE A 96 -3.02 -21.39 -0.10
N TYR A 97 -3.75 -21.17 1.01
CA TYR A 97 -3.16 -21.22 2.36
C TYR A 97 -4.11 -21.79 3.44
N GLY A 98 -5.23 -22.41 3.04
CA GLY A 98 -5.99 -23.30 3.93
C GLY A 98 -6.68 -22.60 5.09
N LYS A 99 -7.28 -21.43 4.87
CA LYS A 99 -8.16 -20.83 5.87
C LYS A 99 -9.32 -21.78 6.21
N ARG A 100 -9.77 -21.80 7.47
CA ARG A 100 -10.93 -22.61 7.90
C ARG A 100 -12.24 -21.89 7.59
N ARG A 101 -12.51 -21.63 6.31
CA ARG A 101 -13.80 -21.07 5.83
C ARG A 101 -14.37 -21.98 4.74
N TRP A 102 -15.66 -21.89 4.43
CA TRP A 102 -16.31 -22.77 3.46
C TRP A 102 -15.93 -22.37 2.01
N PRO A 103 -15.65 -23.28 1.05
CA PRO A 103 -15.59 -24.74 1.13
C PRO A 103 -14.20 -25.17 1.61
N ASN A 104 -14.15 -25.94 2.71
CA ASN A 104 -12.93 -26.34 3.43
C ASN A 104 -12.07 -27.33 2.62
N ILE A 105 -11.46 -26.82 1.55
CA ILE A 105 -10.48 -27.53 0.72
C ILE A 105 -9.10 -27.30 1.33
N GLY A 106 -8.31 -28.37 1.46
CA GLY A 106 -6.93 -28.27 1.94
C GLY A 106 -6.06 -27.42 1.01
N PRO A 107 -5.07 -26.70 1.55
CA PRO A 107 -4.19 -25.85 0.74
C PRO A 107 -3.41 -26.69 -0.27
N ILE A 108 -3.25 -26.14 -1.48
CA ILE A 108 -2.40 -26.72 -2.51
C ILE A 108 -0.95 -26.75 -1.98
N PRO A 109 -0.24 -27.89 -2.11
CA PRO A 109 1.16 -27.95 -1.72
C PRO A 109 2.00 -26.98 -2.55
N TRP A 110 2.95 -26.31 -1.90
CA TRP A 110 3.83 -25.33 -2.54
C TRP A 110 4.57 -25.88 -3.76
N THR A 111 4.89 -27.17 -3.75
CA THR A 111 5.55 -27.87 -4.85
C THR A 111 4.71 -27.86 -6.12
N ALA A 112 3.38 -28.00 -6.01
CA ALA A 112 2.49 -28.00 -7.16
C ALA A 112 2.49 -26.61 -7.83
N ILE A 113 2.38 -25.53 -7.05
CA ILE A 113 2.39 -24.16 -7.58
C ILE A 113 3.75 -23.80 -8.16
N ALA A 114 4.85 -24.15 -7.48
CA ALA A 114 6.20 -23.94 -7.99
C ALA A 114 6.45 -24.72 -9.30
N ALA A 115 5.97 -25.98 -9.39
CA ALA A 115 6.06 -26.77 -10.60
C ALA A 115 5.23 -26.18 -11.75
N SER A 116 3.99 -25.74 -11.48
CA SER A 116 3.16 -25.07 -12.47
C SER A 116 3.82 -23.78 -13.00
N ALA A 117 4.38 -22.96 -12.12
CA ALA A 117 5.11 -21.76 -12.50
C ALA A 117 6.37 -22.07 -13.32
N ALA A 118 7.11 -23.13 -12.97
CA ALA A 118 8.27 -23.58 -13.72
C ALA A 118 7.89 -24.07 -15.12
N VAL A 119 6.80 -24.84 -15.26
CA VAL A 119 6.30 -25.34 -16.55
C VAL A 119 5.83 -24.17 -17.43
N LEU A 120 5.10 -23.21 -16.87
CA LEU A 120 4.69 -22.00 -17.58
C LEU A 120 5.90 -21.17 -18.02
N GLY A 121 6.89 -20.98 -17.14
CA GLY A 121 8.14 -20.30 -17.48
C GLY A 121 8.93 -21.03 -18.58
N TYR A 122 8.96 -22.36 -18.53
CA TYR A 122 9.60 -23.18 -19.58
C TYR A 122 8.92 -22.99 -20.93
N TYR A 123 7.60 -22.97 -20.96
CA TYR A 123 6.83 -22.79 -22.18
C TYR A 123 7.03 -21.40 -22.81
N LEU A 124 7.13 -20.35 -21.98
CA LEU A 124 7.25 -18.97 -22.46
C LEU A 124 8.68 -18.55 -22.84
N GLY A 125 9.70 -19.17 -22.27
CA GLY A 125 11.09 -18.71 -22.46
C GLY A 125 12.18 -19.74 -22.21
N GLY A 126 11.83 -21.04 -22.22
CA GLY A 126 12.77 -22.14 -22.03
C GLY A 126 13.32 -22.27 -20.61
N TRP A 127 14.44 -22.98 -20.47
CA TRP A 127 14.97 -23.40 -19.16
C TRP A 127 15.35 -22.23 -18.23
N ARG A 128 15.79 -21.09 -18.79
CA ARG A 128 16.19 -19.91 -18.00
C ARG A 128 14.97 -19.29 -17.30
N PHE A 129 13.87 -19.15 -18.02
CA PHE A 129 12.61 -18.64 -17.45
C PHE A 129 11.96 -19.64 -16.50
N ALA A 130 12.07 -20.94 -16.78
CA ALA A 130 11.61 -21.98 -15.86
C ALA A 130 12.28 -21.89 -14.48
N LEU A 131 13.61 -21.73 -14.47
CA LEU A 131 14.39 -21.59 -13.23
C LEU A 131 14.07 -20.29 -12.50
N LEU A 132 13.87 -19.18 -13.22
CA LEU A 132 13.49 -17.91 -12.59
C LEU A 132 12.09 -17.99 -11.97
N ALA A 133 11.10 -18.47 -12.75
CA ALA A 133 9.73 -18.58 -12.27
C ALA A 133 9.61 -19.60 -11.13
N GLY A 134 10.00 -20.84 -11.36
CA GLY A 134 9.93 -21.90 -10.35
C GLY A 134 10.85 -21.65 -9.16
N GLY A 135 12.09 -21.21 -9.40
CA GLY A 135 13.08 -20.95 -8.35
C GLY A 135 12.63 -19.85 -7.39
N THR A 136 11.93 -18.82 -7.87
CA THR A 136 11.37 -17.77 -6.99
C THR A 136 10.32 -18.32 -6.03
N PHE A 137 9.43 -19.20 -6.50
CA PHE A 137 8.43 -19.85 -5.65
C PHE A 137 9.07 -20.84 -4.67
N VAL A 138 10.04 -21.65 -5.13
CA VAL A 138 10.80 -22.58 -4.27
C VAL A 138 11.51 -21.80 -3.17
N TRP A 139 12.22 -20.73 -3.52
CA TRP A 139 12.91 -19.87 -2.56
C TRP A 139 11.97 -19.29 -1.50
N THR A 140 10.82 -18.77 -1.93
CA THR A 140 9.81 -18.20 -1.03
C THR A 140 9.27 -19.26 -0.05
N ALA A 141 9.06 -20.48 -0.52
CA ALA A 141 8.65 -21.61 0.33
C ALA A 141 9.75 -21.98 1.35
N LEU A 142 11.02 -21.99 0.93
CA LEU A 142 12.15 -22.34 1.78
C LEU A 142 12.40 -21.33 2.92
N ILE A 143 12.15 -20.04 2.70
CA ILE A 143 12.24 -19.01 3.76
C ILE A 143 11.06 -19.11 4.76
N GLY A 144 10.02 -19.89 4.45
CA GLY A 144 8.84 -20.01 5.30
C GLY A 144 7.86 -18.84 5.16
N GLN A 145 7.96 -18.05 4.08
CA GLN A 145 7.03 -16.93 3.79
C GLN A 145 5.87 -17.35 2.88
N TRP A 146 5.67 -18.66 2.69
CA TRP A 146 4.69 -19.21 1.75
C TRP A 146 3.27 -18.69 2.02
N ASP A 147 2.79 -18.80 3.26
CA ASP A 147 1.41 -18.46 3.60
C ASP A 147 1.11 -16.96 3.42
N ILE A 148 2.06 -16.10 3.74
CA ILE A 148 1.92 -14.64 3.59
C ILE A 148 1.97 -14.26 2.11
N ALA A 149 2.86 -14.88 1.33
CA ALA A 149 2.91 -14.66 -0.12
C ALA A 149 1.61 -15.12 -0.80
N MET A 150 1.08 -16.28 -0.40
CA MET A 150 -0.18 -16.82 -0.90
C MET A 150 -1.39 -15.97 -0.53
N GLN A 151 -1.38 -15.30 0.63
CA GLN A 151 -2.40 -14.30 0.97
C GLN A 151 -2.44 -13.16 -0.06
N THR A 152 -1.28 -12.60 -0.42
CA THR A 152 -1.23 -11.54 -1.44
C THR A 152 -1.63 -12.04 -2.82
N MET A 153 -1.20 -13.24 -3.21
CA MET A 153 -1.59 -13.87 -4.47
C MET A 153 -3.08 -14.13 -4.55
N SER A 154 -3.73 -14.51 -3.43
CA SER A 154 -5.17 -14.73 -3.43
C SER A 154 -5.95 -13.47 -3.79
N VAL A 155 -5.54 -12.30 -3.30
CA VAL A 155 -6.18 -11.02 -3.65
C VAL A 155 -5.89 -10.65 -5.10
N LEU A 156 -4.66 -10.87 -5.58
CA LEU A 156 -4.28 -10.59 -6.97
C LEU A 156 -5.06 -11.45 -7.97
N VAL A 157 -5.25 -12.74 -7.69
CA VAL A 157 -6.01 -13.66 -8.53
C VAL A 157 -7.50 -13.28 -8.60
N VAL A 158 -8.05 -12.76 -7.51
CA VAL A 158 -9.44 -12.29 -7.46
C VAL A 158 -9.61 -10.93 -8.15
N ALA A 159 -8.56 -10.10 -8.15
CA ALA A 159 -8.58 -8.78 -8.76
C ALA A 159 -8.28 -8.77 -10.27
N ALA A 160 -7.59 -9.80 -10.79
CA ALA A 160 -7.23 -9.96 -12.20
C ALA A 160 -8.39 -10.47 -13.05
#